data_AF-A0A699YTJ0-F1
#
_entry.id   AF-A0A699YTJ0-F1
#
_cell.length_a   1.000
_cell.length_b   1.000
_cell.length_c   1.000
_cell.angle_alpha   90.00
_cell.angle_beta   90.00
_cell.angle_gamma   90.00
#
_symmetry.space_group_name_H-M   'P 1'
#
loop_
_entity.id
_entity.type
_entity.pdbx_description
1 polymer ?
#
loop_
_entity_poly.entity_id
_entity_poly.type
_entity_poly.pdbx_seq_one_letter_code
_entity_poly.pdbx_strand_id
1 'polypeptide(L)'
;GDPTDTLPQLVEQSQAGLLVTDFSPLRVGRQWRTQVSERLPGNTVMVEVDAHNVVPCWVVSNKREGVVHVSKHNPREALVVVGPGGSSSLTAGRMLRLSGRTALNRAMHGDTVAVKVTAARTIRPKVHKALPEFLVPFPATPTAPAAWARTPGLLQPEPVDWEGLLREVLARGAEVPEVVWCVPGEAAARAALDGPAGFLSPARLALYAAKRNDPNAQALSNMSPYLHYGQIAPARAALEAAKHRARYKEAVEGFLEELVVRRELADNFCQFTPDYDNISCAAAWARESLDLHRSDPRPYSYT
;
A
#
# COMPACT_ATOMS: atom_id res chain seq x y z
N GLY A 1 20.66 -9.12 12.60
CA GLY A 1 21.78 -8.38 11.99
C GLY A 1 21.24 -7.33 11.05
N ASP A 2 22.11 -6.49 10.50
CA ASP A 2 21.75 -5.51 9.47
C ASP A 2 21.68 -6.22 8.10
N PRO A 3 20.55 -6.15 7.37
CA PRO A 3 20.42 -6.81 6.07
C PRO A 3 21.46 -6.35 5.03
N THR A 4 21.98 -5.12 5.16
CA THR A 4 22.98 -4.54 4.24
C THR A 4 24.36 -5.18 4.39
N ASP A 5 24.61 -5.87 5.50
CA ASP A 5 25.82 -6.64 5.74
C ASP A 5 25.56 -8.14 5.56
N THR A 6 24.47 -8.65 6.15
CA THR A 6 24.24 -10.10 6.20
C THR A 6 23.83 -10.70 4.86
N LEU A 7 23.08 -9.97 4.02
CA LEU A 7 22.64 -10.51 2.72
C LEU A 7 23.77 -10.61 1.70
N PRO A 8 24.63 -9.59 1.49
CA PRO A 8 25.79 -9.74 0.61
C PRO A 8 26.75 -10.85 1.06
N GLN A 9 27.01 -10.98 2.36
CA GLN A 9 27.83 -12.05 2.91
C GLN A 9 27.22 -13.43 2.64
N LEU A 10 25.90 -13.57 2.83
CA LEU A 10 25.19 -14.81 2.53
C LEU A 10 25.33 -15.18 1.04
N VAL A 11 25.14 -14.21 0.14
CA VAL A 11 25.27 -14.40 -1.31
C VAL A 11 26.68 -14.85 -1.70
N GLU A 12 27.71 -14.25 -1.12
CA GLU A 12 29.10 -14.60 -1.37
C GLU A 12 29.41 -16.02 -0.88
N GLN A 13 29.01 -16.35 0.35
CA GLN A 13 29.21 -17.67 0.94
C GLN A 13 28.45 -18.78 0.20
N SER A 14 27.24 -18.49 -0.28
CA SER A 14 26.43 -19.44 -1.03
C SER A 14 26.75 -19.46 -2.53
N GLN A 15 27.61 -18.56 -3.02
CA GLN A 15 27.88 -18.33 -4.44
C GLN A 15 26.60 -18.12 -5.27
N ALA A 16 25.60 -17.43 -4.71
CA ALA A 16 24.31 -17.27 -5.37
C ALA A 16 24.42 -16.35 -6.60
N GLY A 17 23.99 -16.86 -7.77
CA GLY A 17 23.89 -16.06 -8.99
C GLY A 17 22.64 -15.17 -9.07
N LEU A 18 21.65 -15.42 -8.21
CA LEU A 18 20.38 -14.70 -8.19
C LEU A 18 19.91 -14.48 -6.74
N LEU A 19 19.62 -13.23 -6.40
CA LEU A 19 18.93 -12.82 -5.18
C LEU A 19 17.54 -12.31 -5.56
N VAL A 20 16.49 -12.90 -4.97
CA VAL A 20 15.10 -12.47 -5.17
C VAL A 20 14.58 -11.87 -3.86
N THR A 21 13.92 -10.72 -3.94
CA THR A 21 13.32 -10.02 -2.80
C THR A 21 11.89 -9.62 -3.13
N ASP A 22 11.07 -9.42 -2.10
CA ASP A 22 9.74 -8.88 -2.23
C ASP A 22 9.76 -7.34 -2.39
N PHE A 23 8.64 -6.80 -2.83
CA PHE A 23 8.40 -5.37 -2.94
C PHE A 23 7.89 -4.79 -1.62
N SER A 24 8.39 -3.60 -1.27
CA SER A 24 7.77 -2.73 -0.29
C SER A 24 8.01 -1.26 -0.65
N PRO A 25 6.98 -0.41 -0.70
CA PRO A 25 7.16 1.00 -1.08
C PRO A 25 7.78 1.85 0.05
N LEU A 26 7.95 1.28 1.25
CA LEU A 26 8.42 2.01 2.42
C LEU A 26 9.89 2.40 2.29
N ARG A 27 10.22 3.59 2.82
CA ARG A 27 11.54 4.23 2.71
C ARG A 27 12.67 3.31 3.19
N VAL A 28 12.52 2.72 4.37
CA VAL A 28 13.53 1.83 4.98
C VAL A 28 13.79 0.59 4.12
N GLY A 29 12.74 -0.10 3.69
CA GLY A 29 12.88 -1.28 2.83
C GLY A 29 13.55 -0.96 1.48
N ARG A 30 13.17 0.16 0.87
CA ARG A 30 13.81 0.63 -0.38
C ARG A 30 15.29 0.95 -0.18
N GLN A 31 15.65 1.64 0.89
CA GLN A 31 17.04 1.96 1.23
C GLN A 31 17.87 0.69 1.41
N TRP A 32 17.37 -0.28 2.18
CA TRP A 32 18.04 -1.57 2.34
C TRP A 32 18.24 -2.28 1.01
N ARG A 33 17.23 -2.36 0.15
CA ARG A 33 17.37 -3.02 -1.16
C ARG A 33 18.40 -2.33 -2.06
N THR A 34 18.43 -1.00 -2.09
CA THR A 34 19.46 -0.25 -2.82
C THR A 34 20.86 -0.55 -2.27
N GLN A 35 21.04 -0.44 -0.95
CA GLN A 35 22.33 -0.67 -0.30
C GLN A 35 22.83 -2.12 -0.44
N VAL A 36 21.92 -3.09 -0.36
CA VAL A 36 22.24 -4.50 -0.65
C VAL A 36 22.69 -4.63 -2.09
N SER A 37 21.94 -4.08 -3.06
CA SER A 37 22.27 -4.20 -4.49
C SER A 37 23.65 -3.64 -4.85
N GLU A 38 24.07 -2.56 -4.19
CA GLU A 38 25.39 -1.92 -4.40
C GLU A 38 26.55 -2.76 -3.85
N ARG A 39 26.26 -3.67 -2.91
CA ARG A 39 27.25 -4.52 -2.23
C ARG A 39 27.27 -5.95 -2.74
N LEU A 40 26.38 -6.32 -3.66
CA LEU A 40 26.36 -7.67 -4.21
C LEU A 40 27.60 -7.95 -5.06
N PRO A 41 28.08 -9.21 -5.10
CA PRO A 41 29.10 -9.63 -6.06
C PRO A 41 28.67 -9.33 -7.51
N GLY A 42 29.62 -8.94 -8.36
CA GLY A 42 29.34 -8.52 -9.74
C GLY A 42 28.76 -9.62 -10.65
N ASN A 43 28.76 -10.88 -10.21
CA ASN A 43 28.13 -12.02 -10.90
C ASN A 43 26.73 -12.37 -10.36
N THR A 44 26.20 -11.61 -9.39
CA THR A 44 24.86 -11.83 -8.82
C THR A 44 23.85 -10.83 -9.39
N VAL A 45 22.71 -11.34 -9.84
CA VAL A 45 21.56 -10.51 -10.25
C VAL A 45 20.61 -10.36 -9.07
N MET A 46 20.08 -9.15 -8.84
CA MET A 46 19.01 -8.91 -7.87
C MET A 46 17.69 -8.63 -8.58
N VAL A 47 16.62 -9.31 -8.16
CA VAL A 47 15.26 -9.18 -8.70
C VAL A 47 14.28 -8.84 -7.58
N GLU A 48 13.50 -7.78 -7.76
CA GLU A 48 12.36 -7.43 -6.90
C GLU A 48 11.06 -7.95 -7.51
N VAL A 49 10.22 -8.60 -6.71
CA VAL A 49 8.90 -9.13 -7.11
C VAL A 49 7.82 -8.53 -6.23
N ASP A 50 6.76 -7.98 -6.83
CA ASP A 50 5.58 -7.57 -6.09
C ASP A 50 4.74 -8.79 -5.68
N ALA A 51 5.02 -9.29 -4.47
CA ALA A 51 4.29 -10.39 -3.83
C ALA A 51 3.16 -9.91 -2.91
N HIS A 52 2.99 -8.59 -2.75
CA HIS A 52 2.10 -7.98 -1.76
C HIS A 52 0.85 -7.35 -2.38
N ASN A 53 0.90 -7.00 -3.66
CA ASN A 53 -0.24 -6.51 -4.42
C ASN A 53 -0.81 -7.61 -5.33
N VAL A 54 -2.11 -7.54 -5.64
CA VAL A 54 -2.70 -8.41 -6.68
C VAL A 54 -2.14 -7.99 -8.02
N VAL A 55 -2.17 -6.69 -8.33
CA VAL A 55 -1.57 -6.13 -9.52
C VAL A 55 -0.28 -5.41 -9.11
N PRO A 56 0.88 -5.69 -9.73
CA PRO A 56 2.14 -5.05 -9.34
C PRO A 56 2.04 -3.52 -9.34
N CYS A 57 2.56 -2.87 -8.31
CA CYS A 57 2.37 -1.43 -8.08
C CYS A 57 2.79 -0.57 -9.30
N TRP A 58 3.89 -0.93 -9.96
CA TRP A 58 4.40 -0.25 -11.17
C TRP A 58 3.63 -0.60 -12.46
N VAL A 59 2.88 -1.70 -12.47
CA VAL A 59 1.97 -2.07 -13.59
C VAL A 59 0.66 -1.30 -13.46
N VAL A 60 0.11 -1.17 -12.25
CA VAL A 60 -1.14 -0.43 -12.00
C VAL A 60 -1.01 1.02 -12.44
N SER A 61 0.10 1.68 -12.11
CA SER A 61 0.36 3.06 -12.54
C SER A 61 1.84 3.40 -12.51
N ASN A 62 2.25 4.30 -13.40
CA ASN A 62 3.60 4.89 -13.45
C ASN A 62 3.71 6.23 -12.72
N LYS A 63 2.69 6.61 -11.94
CA LYS A 63 2.62 7.87 -11.20
C LYS A 63 1.74 7.74 -9.97
N ARG A 64 1.87 8.70 -9.05
CA ARG A 64 0.93 8.91 -7.95
C ARG A 64 -0.48 9.13 -8.51
N GLU A 65 -1.40 8.27 -8.11
CA GLU A 65 -2.80 8.37 -8.47
C GLU A 65 -3.54 9.43 -7.65
N GLY A 66 -4.49 10.08 -8.31
CA GLY A 66 -5.36 11.09 -7.72
C GLY A 66 -6.31 11.76 -8.70
N VAL A 67 -7.49 12.11 -8.21
CA VAL A 67 -8.55 12.86 -8.88
C VAL A 67 -8.21 14.34 -8.89
N VAL A 68 -8.31 14.99 -10.05
CA VAL A 68 -8.44 16.46 -10.08
C VAL A 68 -9.92 16.78 -9.83
N HIS A 69 -10.29 17.21 -8.63
CA HIS A 69 -11.62 17.72 -8.34
C HIS A 69 -11.76 19.09 -8.99
N VAL A 70 -12.82 19.25 -9.78
CA VAL A 70 -13.18 20.52 -10.42
C VAL A 70 -14.60 20.82 -9.97
N SER A 71 -14.74 21.72 -9.01
CA SER A 71 -16.08 22.21 -8.63
C SER A 71 -16.57 23.21 -9.68
N LYS A 72 -17.84 23.08 -10.07
CA LYS A 72 -18.54 24.00 -10.99
C LYS A 72 -19.59 24.86 -10.30
N HIS A 73 -19.65 24.88 -8.97
CA HIS A 73 -20.69 25.63 -8.24
C HIS A 73 -20.12 26.60 -7.21
N ASN A 74 -20.07 27.86 -7.63
CA ASN A 74 -20.42 29.11 -6.94
C ASN A 74 -20.06 29.23 -5.44
N PRO A 75 -18.88 29.76 -5.09
CA PRO A 75 -18.65 30.39 -3.80
C PRO A 75 -18.90 31.89 -3.95
N ARG A 76 -19.88 32.43 -3.22
CA ARG A 76 -20.08 33.89 -3.09
C ARG A 76 -18.93 34.60 -2.38
N GLU A 77 -17.91 33.88 -1.92
CA GLU A 77 -16.62 34.40 -1.49
C GLU A 77 -15.54 33.40 -1.92
N ALA A 78 -14.75 33.75 -2.94
CA ALA A 78 -13.55 33.02 -3.32
C ALA A 78 -12.34 33.95 -3.10
N LEU A 79 -11.59 33.69 -2.03
CA LEU A 79 -10.33 34.37 -1.77
C LEU A 79 -9.27 33.85 -2.75
N VAL A 80 -8.84 34.70 -3.67
CA VAL A 80 -7.69 34.44 -4.55
C VAL A 80 -6.46 35.04 -3.86
N VAL A 81 -5.57 34.20 -3.35
CA VAL A 81 -4.26 34.65 -2.83
C VAL A 81 -3.20 34.41 -3.89
N VAL A 82 -2.61 35.50 -4.39
CA VAL A 82 -1.43 35.50 -5.25
C VAL A 82 -0.20 35.63 -4.34
N GLY A 83 0.76 34.71 -4.44
CA GLY A 83 1.99 34.71 -3.65
C GLY A 83 2.94 35.89 -3.96
N PRO A 84 3.97 36.12 -3.11
CA PRO A 84 4.74 37.37 -3.11
C PRO A 84 5.74 37.40 -4.26
N GLY A 85 5.38 38.13 -5.31
CA GLY A 85 6.26 38.55 -6.39
C GLY A 85 5.78 39.90 -6.87
N GLY A 86 6.67 40.89 -6.85
CA GLY A 86 6.38 42.32 -7.00
C GLY A 86 5.36 42.69 -8.07
N SER A 87 4.66 43.79 -7.80
CA SER A 87 3.72 44.44 -8.72
C SER A 87 4.28 44.54 -10.14
N SER A 88 3.68 43.81 -11.07
CA SER A 88 3.68 44.20 -12.47
C SER A 88 2.38 43.71 -13.08
N SER A 89 1.55 44.65 -13.52
CA SER A 89 0.38 44.40 -14.37
C SER A 89 0.76 43.47 -15.52
N LEU A 90 0.00 42.40 -15.73
CA LEU A 90 0.11 41.58 -16.94
C LEU A 90 -0.28 42.43 -18.15
N THR A 91 0.72 42.94 -18.86
CA THR A 91 0.56 43.56 -20.19
C THR A 91 0.24 42.49 -21.23
N ALA A 92 -0.59 42.85 -22.21
CA ALA A 92 -1.01 42.00 -23.30
C ALA A 92 0.19 41.41 -24.08
N GLY A 93 0.13 40.10 -24.40
CA GLY A 93 1.02 39.49 -25.40
C GLY A 93 1.98 38.37 -24.95
N ARG A 94 1.75 37.66 -23.82
CA ARG A 94 2.54 36.45 -23.48
C ARG A 94 1.79 35.15 -23.78
N MET A 95 2.48 34.23 -24.47
CA MET A 95 2.01 32.90 -24.83
C MET A 95 1.95 31.97 -23.60
N LEU A 96 0.76 31.45 -23.30
CA LEU A 96 0.54 30.38 -22.31
C LEU A 96 0.50 29.03 -23.03
N ARG A 97 1.29 28.05 -22.59
CA ARG A 97 1.22 26.68 -23.10
C ARG A 97 0.11 25.92 -22.39
N LEU A 98 -0.95 25.59 -23.12
CA LEU A 98 -2.10 24.81 -22.64
C LEU A 98 -2.18 23.50 -23.42
N SER A 99 -2.46 22.38 -22.75
CA SER A 99 -2.63 21.06 -23.39
C SER A 99 -4.08 20.57 -23.27
N GLY A 100 -4.71 20.31 -24.41
CA GLY A 100 -6.02 19.66 -24.52
C GLY A 100 -7.19 20.62 -24.80
N ARG A 101 -8.12 20.16 -25.67
CA ARG A 101 -9.28 20.92 -26.19
C ARG A 101 -10.25 21.39 -25.09
N THR A 102 -10.27 20.70 -23.95
CA THR A 102 -11.09 21.03 -22.77
C THR A 102 -10.53 22.19 -21.94
N ALA A 103 -9.20 22.39 -21.95
CA ALA A 103 -8.55 23.51 -21.27
C ALA A 103 -8.77 24.83 -22.03
N LEU A 104 -8.83 24.77 -23.36
CA LEU A 104 -9.16 25.89 -24.24
C LEU A 104 -10.61 26.39 -24.01
N ASN A 105 -11.57 25.47 -23.87
CA ASN A 105 -12.99 25.83 -23.67
C ASN A 105 -13.29 26.36 -22.26
N ARG A 106 -12.45 26.06 -21.26
CA ARG A 106 -12.62 26.52 -19.87
C ARG A 106 -12.00 27.89 -19.61
N ALA A 107 -10.90 28.22 -20.31
CA ALA A 107 -10.29 29.54 -20.26
C ALA A 107 -11.22 30.64 -20.82
N MET A 108 -12.12 30.30 -21.76
CA MET A 108 -13.05 31.25 -22.37
C MET A 108 -14.32 31.56 -21.54
N HIS A 109 -14.59 30.79 -20.47
CA HIS A 109 -15.83 30.91 -19.69
C HIS A 109 -15.62 31.08 -18.17
N GLY A 110 -14.41 31.49 -17.76
CA GLY A 110 -14.26 32.32 -16.57
C GLY A 110 -14.25 31.66 -15.19
N ASP A 111 -14.21 30.32 -15.03
CA ASP A 111 -14.00 29.72 -13.69
C ASP A 111 -13.59 28.25 -13.77
N THR A 112 -12.41 27.86 -13.25
CA THR A 112 -12.07 26.46 -12.95
C THR A 112 -10.88 26.38 -11.98
N VAL A 113 -11.11 25.95 -10.74
CA VAL A 113 -10.03 25.48 -9.84
C VAL A 113 -9.95 23.95 -9.93
N ALA A 114 -8.76 23.45 -10.24
CA ALA A 114 -8.45 22.04 -10.45
C ALA A 114 -7.63 21.52 -9.26
N VAL A 115 -8.19 20.60 -8.48
CA VAL A 115 -7.66 20.15 -7.20
C VAL A 115 -7.23 18.69 -7.24
N LYS A 116 -5.93 18.37 -7.28
CA LYS A 116 -5.45 16.97 -7.34
C LYS A 116 -5.47 16.30 -5.94
N VAL A 117 -6.31 15.29 -5.73
CA VAL A 117 -6.51 14.51 -4.49
C VAL A 117 -6.29 13.02 -4.77
N THR A 118 -5.42 12.33 -4.02
CA THR A 118 -5.28 10.86 -4.14
C THR A 118 -6.61 10.19 -3.82
N ALA A 119 -7.17 9.40 -4.76
CA ALA A 119 -8.47 8.78 -4.54
C ALA A 119 -8.64 7.47 -5.31
N ALA A 120 -9.34 6.53 -4.69
CA ALA A 120 -9.66 5.21 -5.22
C ALA A 120 -10.28 5.27 -6.63
N ARG A 121 -11.05 6.33 -6.94
CA ARG A 121 -11.71 6.49 -8.24
C ARG A 121 -10.76 6.43 -9.44
N THR A 122 -9.51 6.92 -9.35
CA THR A 122 -8.60 6.95 -10.52
C THR A 122 -7.78 5.68 -10.68
N ILE A 123 -7.40 5.04 -9.57
CA ILE A 123 -6.67 3.78 -9.60
C ILE A 123 -7.59 2.60 -9.91
N ARG A 124 -8.84 2.62 -9.42
CA ARG A 124 -9.85 1.57 -9.60
C ARG A 124 -9.98 1.07 -11.04
N PRO A 125 -10.23 1.91 -12.07
CA PRO A 125 -10.37 1.42 -13.44
C PRO A 125 -9.09 0.77 -13.97
N LYS A 126 -7.91 1.21 -13.52
CA LYS A 126 -6.63 0.61 -13.92
C LYS A 126 -6.43 -0.76 -13.29
N VAL A 127 -6.69 -0.87 -11.99
CA VAL A 127 -6.71 -2.15 -11.27
C VAL A 127 -7.68 -3.11 -11.95
N HIS A 128 -8.95 -2.73 -12.15
CA HIS A 128 -9.93 -3.62 -12.78
C HIS A 128 -9.55 -4.03 -14.21
N LYS A 129 -8.90 -3.16 -14.98
CA LYS A 129 -8.41 -3.51 -16.31
C LYS A 129 -7.34 -4.60 -16.25
N ALA A 130 -6.50 -4.59 -15.23
CA ALA A 130 -5.42 -5.56 -15.04
C ALA A 130 -5.86 -6.83 -14.29
N LEU A 131 -6.90 -6.78 -13.45
CA LEU A 131 -7.35 -7.93 -12.64
C LEU A 131 -7.51 -9.25 -13.41
N PRO A 132 -8.06 -9.31 -14.64
CA PRO A 132 -8.18 -10.58 -15.37
C PRO A 132 -6.83 -11.28 -15.63
N GLU A 133 -5.75 -10.53 -15.73
CA GLU A 133 -4.39 -11.06 -15.95
C GLU A 133 -3.73 -11.50 -14.65
N PHE A 134 -3.92 -10.74 -13.56
CA PHE A 134 -3.16 -10.91 -12.33
C PHE A 134 -3.90 -11.62 -11.19
N LEU A 135 -5.23 -11.54 -11.13
CA LEU A 135 -6.03 -12.24 -10.12
C LEU A 135 -6.32 -13.68 -10.56
N VAL A 136 -5.25 -14.47 -10.66
CA VAL A 136 -5.28 -15.87 -11.07
C VAL A 136 -4.87 -16.80 -9.92
N PRO A 137 -5.29 -18.07 -9.92
CA PRO A 137 -4.82 -19.03 -8.93
C PRO A 137 -3.29 -19.15 -8.92
N PHE A 138 -2.71 -19.18 -7.73
CA PHE A 138 -1.27 -19.45 -7.58
C PHE A 138 -0.93 -20.85 -8.10
N PRO A 139 0.14 -21.01 -8.88
CA PRO A 139 0.61 -22.32 -9.30
C PRO A 139 1.07 -23.14 -8.08
N ALA A 140 1.11 -24.46 -8.22
CA ALA A 140 1.76 -25.30 -7.23
C ALA A 140 3.26 -24.95 -7.15
N THR A 141 3.79 -24.85 -5.94
CA THR A 141 5.23 -24.65 -5.74
C THR A 141 5.98 -25.79 -6.42
N PRO A 142 6.93 -25.52 -7.34
CA PRO A 142 7.76 -26.56 -7.91
C PRO A 142 8.46 -27.33 -6.79
N THR A 143 8.56 -28.66 -6.93
CA THR A 143 9.35 -29.45 -5.98
C THR A 143 10.79 -28.95 -6.02
N ALA A 144 11.24 -28.31 -4.94
CA ALA A 144 12.64 -27.94 -4.80
C ALA A 144 13.50 -29.21 -4.95
N PRO A 145 14.68 -29.14 -5.59
CA PRO A 145 15.58 -30.29 -5.60
C PRO A 145 15.79 -30.72 -4.15
N ALA A 146 15.57 -32.00 -3.86
CA ALA A 146 15.68 -32.56 -2.51
C ALA A 146 17.13 -32.58 -1.96
N ALA A 147 17.99 -31.78 -2.60
CA ALA A 147 19.43 -31.69 -2.53
C ALA A 147 19.87 -30.73 -1.43
N TRP A 148 19.34 -29.51 -1.32
CA TRP A 148 19.95 -28.49 -0.43
C TRP A 148 20.14 -28.95 1.03
N ALA A 149 19.12 -29.54 1.65
CA ALA A 149 19.19 -30.04 3.03
C ALA A 149 20.11 -31.27 3.21
N ARG A 150 20.56 -31.91 2.13
CA ARG A 150 21.33 -33.16 2.14
C ARG A 150 22.59 -33.11 1.29
N THR A 151 22.94 -31.97 0.72
CA THR A 151 24.14 -31.80 -0.12
C THR A 151 25.29 -31.32 0.75
N PRO A 152 26.32 -32.16 0.99
CA PRO A 152 27.53 -31.74 1.69
C PRO A 152 28.22 -30.60 0.93
N GLY A 153 28.70 -29.60 1.65
CA GLY A 153 29.41 -28.45 1.07
C GLY A 153 28.52 -27.28 0.65
N LEU A 154 27.19 -27.40 0.72
CA LEU A 154 26.29 -26.24 0.63
C LEU A 154 26.09 -25.60 2.01
N LEU A 155 26.08 -24.27 2.04
CA LEU A 155 25.81 -23.49 3.24
C LEU A 155 24.48 -23.91 3.88
N GLN A 156 24.53 -24.25 5.17
CA GLN A 156 23.37 -24.61 5.98
C GLN A 156 23.08 -23.49 6.98
N PRO A 157 21.81 -23.18 7.26
CA PRO A 157 21.47 -22.21 8.28
C PRO A 157 21.84 -22.73 9.68
N GLU A 158 22.32 -21.83 10.54
CA GLU A 158 22.56 -22.15 11.94
C GLU A 158 21.22 -22.36 12.68
N PRO A 159 21.17 -23.24 13.70
CA PRO A 159 20.00 -23.37 14.56
C PRO A 159 19.66 -22.05 15.24
N VAL A 160 18.37 -21.68 15.23
CA VAL A 160 17.88 -20.46 15.87
C VAL A 160 17.39 -20.77 17.29
N ASP A 161 17.92 -20.07 18.29
CA ASP A 161 17.36 -20.05 19.65
C ASP A 161 16.13 -19.15 19.70
N TRP A 162 14.97 -19.72 19.37
CA TRP A 162 13.70 -19.01 19.38
C TRP A 162 13.31 -18.48 20.76
N GLU A 163 13.58 -19.25 21.82
CA GLU A 163 13.23 -18.85 23.19
C GLU A 163 14.07 -17.65 23.65
N GLY A 164 15.37 -17.67 23.37
CA GLY A 164 16.26 -16.53 23.62
C GLY A 164 15.84 -15.29 22.84
N LEU A 165 15.56 -15.45 21.54
CA LEU A 165 15.13 -14.35 20.67
C LEU A 165 13.79 -13.74 21.13
N LEU A 166 12.79 -14.58 21.43
CA LEU A 166 11.49 -14.12 21.90
C LEU A 166 11.62 -13.37 23.23
N ARG A 167 12.43 -13.88 24.16
CA ARG A 167 12.69 -13.21 25.44
C ARG A 167 13.29 -11.82 25.24
N GLU A 168 14.24 -11.67 24.32
CA GLU A 168 14.84 -10.36 24.00
C GLU A 168 13.81 -9.40 23.38
N VAL A 169 13.06 -9.85 22.38
CA VAL A 169 12.09 -9.02 21.67
C VAL A 169 10.95 -8.58 22.60
N LEU A 170 10.45 -9.48 23.44
CA LEU A 170 9.40 -9.16 24.41
C LEU A 170 9.91 -8.19 25.48
N ALA A 171 11.15 -8.32 25.94
CA ALA A 171 11.74 -7.37 26.87
C ALA A 171 11.86 -5.96 26.26
N ARG A 172 12.24 -5.87 24.98
CA ARG A 172 12.33 -4.58 24.26
C ARG A 172 10.97 -3.95 23.97
N GLY A 173 9.92 -4.77 23.82
CA GLY A 173 8.56 -4.35 23.49
C GLY A 173 7.60 -4.26 24.68
N ALA A 174 8.10 -4.37 25.91
CA ALA A 174 7.27 -4.59 27.11
C ALA A 174 6.22 -3.50 27.39
N GLU A 175 6.36 -2.30 26.81
CA GLU A 175 5.39 -1.21 26.93
C GLU A 175 4.03 -1.51 26.26
N VAL A 176 4.01 -2.39 25.25
CA VAL A 176 2.80 -2.76 24.51
C VAL A 176 2.59 -4.27 24.61
N PRO A 177 1.58 -4.74 25.36
CA PRO A 177 1.30 -6.16 25.50
C PRO A 177 0.94 -6.83 24.16
N GLU A 178 1.24 -8.13 24.05
CA GLU A 178 0.83 -8.93 22.91
C GLU A 178 -0.71 -9.02 22.79
N VAL A 179 -1.18 -9.10 21.54
CA VAL A 179 -2.61 -9.25 21.26
C VAL A 179 -3.04 -10.69 21.49
N VAL A 180 -4.13 -10.89 22.24
CA VAL A 180 -4.66 -12.24 22.54
C VAL A 180 -5.74 -12.71 21.57
N TRP A 181 -6.28 -11.81 20.74
CA TRP A 181 -7.39 -12.10 19.82
C TRP A 181 -6.92 -12.55 18.42
N CYS A 182 -5.63 -12.43 18.13
CA CYS A 182 -5.04 -12.74 16.83
C CYS A 182 -3.85 -13.69 17.01
N VAL A 183 -4.03 -14.96 16.65
CA VAL A 183 -2.93 -15.93 16.63
C VAL A 183 -2.10 -15.69 15.36
N PRO A 184 -0.77 -15.53 15.41
CA PRO A 184 0.04 -15.28 14.22
C PRO A 184 0.23 -16.55 13.37
N GLY A 185 0.63 -16.35 12.11
CA GLY A 185 1.10 -17.41 11.21
C GLY A 185 0.12 -17.76 10.09
N GLU A 186 0.62 -18.42 9.04
CA GLU A 186 -0.14 -18.73 7.83
C GLU A 186 -1.39 -19.58 8.10
N ALA A 187 -1.27 -20.59 8.96
CA ALA A 187 -2.39 -21.46 9.34
C ALA A 187 -3.50 -20.68 10.06
N ALA A 188 -3.12 -19.78 10.98
CA ALA A 188 -4.07 -18.92 11.69
C ALA A 188 -4.70 -17.87 10.77
N ALA A 189 -3.92 -17.31 9.85
CA ALA A 189 -4.42 -16.40 8.82
C ALA A 189 -5.48 -17.08 7.93
N ARG A 190 -5.23 -18.34 7.54
CA ARG A 190 -6.19 -19.12 6.77
C ARG A 190 -7.46 -19.38 7.58
N ALA A 191 -7.34 -19.85 8.82
CA ALA A 191 -8.48 -20.08 9.69
C ALA A 191 -9.30 -18.80 9.94
N ALA A 192 -8.65 -17.64 10.08
CA ALA A 192 -9.30 -16.34 10.23
C ALA A 192 -10.03 -15.87 8.96
N LEU A 193 -9.55 -16.24 7.77
CA LEU A 193 -10.20 -15.92 6.50
C LEU A 193 -11.40 -16.82 6.23
N ASP A 194 -11.19 -18.13 6.12
CA ASP A 194 -12.18 -19.08 5.58
C ASP A 194 -12.43 -20.32 6.46
N GLY A 195 -11.93 -20.30 7.69
CA GLY A 195 -12.33 -21.28 8.70
C GLY A 195 -13.80 -21.15 9.12
N PRO A 196 -14.32 -22.06 9.96
CA PRO A 196 -15.73 -22.07 10.37
C PRO A 196 -16.21 -20.78 11.03
N ALA A 197 -15.35 -20.13 11.82
CA ALA A 197 -15.59 -18.82 12.44
C ALA A 197 -14.88 -17.66 11.70
N GLY A 198 -14.30 -17.96 10.54
CA GLY A 198 -13.56 -17.01 9.72
C GLY A 198 -14.47 -15.95 9.09
N PHE A 199 -13.84 -14.92 8.52
CA PHE A 199 -14.53 -13.79 7.90
C PHE A 199 -15.51 -14.22 6.79
N LEU A 200 -15.12 -15.18 5.94
CA LEU A 200 -15.92 -15.66 4.81
C LEU A 200 -17.06 -16.61 5.23
N SER A 201 -17.17 -16.93 6.53
CA SER A 201 -18.33 -17.66 7.04
C SER A 201 -19.63 -16.86 6.81
N PRO A 202 -20.78 -17.54 6.59
CA PRO A 202 -22.07 -16.88 6.44
C PRO A 202 -22.40 -15.88 7.56
N ALA A 203 -22.07 -16.21 8.81
CA ALA A 203 -22.37 -15.40 9.98
C ALA A 203 -21.63 -14.05 9.98
N ARG A 204 -20.41 -14.00 9.44
CA ARG A 204 -19.60 -12.77 9.40
C ARG A 204 -19.73 -12.02 8.09
N LEU A 205 -19.66 -12.72 6.96
CA LEU A 205 -19.69 -12.08 5.65
C LEU A 205 -21.02 -11.36 5.38
N ALA A 206 -22.14 -11.89 5.89
CA ALA A 206 -23.46 -11.26 5.77
C ALA A 206 -23.54 -9.88 6.46
N LEU A 207 -22.72 -9.64 7.48
CA LEU A 207 -22.72 -8.38 8.22
C LEU A 207 -21.92 -7.29 7.49
N TYR A 208 -20.89 -7.67 6.72
CA TYR A 208 -19.88 -6.73 6.22
C TYR A 208 -20.46 -5.54 5.46
N ALA A 209 -21.36 -5.78 4.50
CA ALA A 209 -21.93 -4.72 3.66
C ALA A 209 -22.64 -3.64 4.49
N ALA A 210 -23.47 -4.06 5.45
CA ALA A 210 -24.30 -3.15 6.24
C ALA A 210 -23.58 -2.60 7.49
N LYS A 211 -22.58 -3.32 8.01
CA LYS A 211 -22.05 -3.10 9.36
C LYS A 211 -20.55 -2.84 9.45
N ARG A 212 -19.78 -2.83 8.34
CA ARG A 212 -18.34 -2.52 8.37
C ARG A 212 -17.96 -1.17 9.00
N ASN A 213 -18.91 -0.21 9.04
CA ASN A 213 -18.71 1.10 9.65
C ASN A 213 -19.24 1.18 11.10
N ASP A 214 -19.79 0.10 11.64
CA ASP A 214 -20.28 0.01 13.02
C ASP A 214 -19.22 -0.72 13.87
N PRO A 215 -18.50 0.00 14.76
CA PRO A 215 -17.44 -0.60 15.56
C PRO A 215 -17.94 -1.67 16.53
N ASN A 216 -19.24 -1.69 16.85
CA ASN A 216 -19.82 -2.65 17.80
C ASN A 216 -20.28 -3.96 17.12
N ALA A 217 -20.31 -4.01 15.79
CA ALA A 217 -20.94 -5.11 15.06
C ALA A 217 -20.01 -6.29 14.72
N GLN A 218 -18.71 -6.21 15.05
CA GLN A 218 -17.70 -7.22 14.71
C GLN A 218 -17.72 -7.65 13.23
N ALA A 219 -18.08 -6.71 12.34
CA ALA A 219 -18.36 -7.00 10.94
C ALA A 219 -17.12 -6.98 10.03
N LEU A 220 -16.00 -6.42 10.48
CA LEU A 220 -14.75 -6.35 9.72
C LEU A 220 -14.12 -7.72 9.54
N SER A 221 -13.17 -7.86 8.61
CA SER A 221 -12.50 -9.13 8.34
C SER A 221 -11.47 -9.53 9.41
N ASN A 222 -10.89 -8.55 10.11
CA ASN A 222 -9.75 -8.71 11.02
C ASN A 222 -8.51 -9.30 10.34
N MET A 223 -8.39 -9.11 9.02
CA MET A 223 -7.29 -9.66 8.23
C MET A 223 -6.04 -8.77 8.22
N SER A 224 -6.12 -7.52 8.68
CA SER A 224 -5.01 -6.56 8.57
C SER A 224 -3.70 -7.01 9.24
N PRO A 225 -3.67 -7.70 10.41
CA PRO A 225 -2.41 -8.18 10.98
C PRO A 225 -1.72 -9.21 10.07
N TYR A 226 -2.50 -10.15 9.53
CA TYR A 226 -1.99 -11.19 8.63
C TYR A 226 -1.53 -10.63 7.29
N LEU A 227 -2.29 -9.67 6.74
CA LEU A 227 -1.93 -9.00 5.48
C LEU A 227 -0.66 -8.18 5.66
N HIS A 228 -0.53 -7.43 6.76
CA HIS A 228 0.64 -6.59 7.04
C HIS A 228 1.95 -7.40 7.07
N TYR A 229 1.95 -8.56 7.73
CA TYR A 229 3.12 -9.43 7.83
C TYR A 229 3.24 -10.45 6.68
N GLY A 230 2.40 -10.37 5.65
CA GLY A 230 2.45 -11.31 4.52
C GLY A 230 2.10 -12.77 4.88
N GLN A 231 1.45 -13.01 6.02
CA GLN A 231 1.03 -14.35 6.47
C GLN A 231 -0.14 -14.90 5.63
N ILE A 232 -0.78 -14.05 4.83
CA ILE A 232 -1.72 -14.46 3.78
C ILE A 232 -1.63 -13.50 2.59
N ALA A 233 -1.56 -14.07 1.39
CA ALA A 233 -1.52 -13.28 0.17
C ALA A 233 -2.88 -12.57 -0.07
N PRO A 234 -2.89 -11.28 -0.41
CA PRO A 234 -4.11 -10.59 -0.80
C PRO A 234 -4.87 -11.20 -1.98
N ALA A 235 -4.14 -11.67 -3.00
CA ALA A 235 -4.74 -12.36 -4.12
C ALA A 235 -5.45 -13.65 -3.67
N ARG A 236 -4.91 -14.37 -2.67
CA ARG A 236 -5.58 -15.52 -2.06
C ARG A 236 -6.89 -15.08 -1.41
N ALA A 237 -6.86 -14.05 -0.57
CA ALA A 237 -8.07 -13.54 0.09
C ALA A 237 -9.13 -13.06 -0.91
N ALA A 238 -8.72 -12.42 -2.00
CA ALA A 238 -9.62 -11.98 -3.06
C ALA A 238 -10.25 -13.16 -3.84
N LEU A 239 -9.46 -14.18 -4.19
CA LEU A 239 -9.93 -15.39 -4.86
C LEU A 239 -10.93 -16.18 -3.99
N GLU A 240 -10.63 -16.34 -2.69
CA GLU A 240 -11.53 -17.03 -1.77
C GLU A 240 -12.84 -16.24 -1.59
N ALA A 241 -12.77 -14.92 -1.39
CA ALA A 241 -13.97 -14.08 -1.28
C ALA A 241 -14.84 -14.13 -2.54
N ALA A 242 -14.23 -14.16 -3.73
CA ALA A 242 -14.95 -14.22 -5.01
C ALA A 242 -15.88 -15.44 -5.13
N LYS A 243 -15.55 -16.57 -4.49
CA LYS A 243 -16.39 -17.79 -4.46
C LYS A 243 -17.75 -17.55 -3.79
N HIS A 244 -17.85 -16.56 -2.91
CA HIS A 244 -19.07 -16.22 -2.18
C HIS A 244 -19.93 -15.15 -2.87
N ARG A 245 -19.48 -14.60 -4.00
CA ARG A 245 -20.12 -13.46 -4.67
C ARG A 245 -21.57 -13.72 -5.08
N ALA A 246 -21.90 -14.94 -5.48
CA ALA A 246 -23.26 -15.28 -5.91
C ALA A 246 -24.31 -15.07 -4.80
N ARG A 247 -23.92 -15.26 -3.52
CA ARG A 247 -24.82 -15.14 -2.37
C ARG A 247 -24.65 -13.83 -1.60
N TYR A 248 -23.43 -13.28 -1.57
CA TYR A 248 -23.09 -12.11 -0.76
C TYR A 248 -22.46 -10.99 -1.61
N LYS A 249 -23.09 -10.68 -2.75
CA LYS A 249 -22.53 -9.78 -3.78
C LYS A 249 -22.00 -8.46 -3.21
N GLU A 250 -22.83 -7.72 -2.48
CA GLU A 250 -22.46 -6.41 -1.93
C GLU A 250 -21.33 -6.49 -0.90
N ALA A 251 -21.34 -7.51 -0.05
CA ALA A 251 -20.30 -7.73 0.95
C ALA A 251 -18.96 -8.08 0.27
N VAL A 252 -18.99 -8.96 -0.74
CA VAL A 252 -17.80 -9.35 -1.49
C VAL A 252 -17.25 -8.18 -2.31
N GLU A 253 -18.09 -7.43 -3.02
CA GLU A 253 -17.66 -6.27 -3.81
C GLU A 253 -17.08 -5.17 -2.90
N GLY A 254 -17.72 -4.90 -1.75
CA GLY A 254 -17.20 -3.97 -0.76
C GLY A 254 -15.87 -4.44 -0.15
N PHE A 255 -15.72 -5.74 0.11
CA PHE A 255 -14.48 -6.30 0.63
C PHE A 255 -13.35 -6.21 -0.40
N LEU A 256 -13.62 -6.53 -1.67
CA LEU A 256 -12.63 -6.43 -2.75
C LEU A 256 -12.21 -4.99 -3.04
N GLU A 257 -13.10 -4.01 -2.90
CA GLU A 257 -12.75 -2.58 -2.99
C GLU A 257 -11.75 -2.18 -1.89
N GLU A 258 -11.97 -2.59 -0.64
CA GLU A 258 -11.06 -2.26 0.46
C GLU A 258 -9.75 -3.08 0.38
N LEU A 259 -9.85 -4.38 0.09
CA LEU A 259 -8.73 -5.31 0.04
C LEU A 259 -7.80 -5.01 -1.15
N VAL A 260 -8.33 -4.71 -2.33
CA VAL A 260 -7.51 -4.54 -3.54
C VAL A 260 -7.33 -3.06 -3.84
N VAL A 261 -8.41 -2.35 -4.15
CA VAL A 261 -8.31 -0.96 -4.65
C VAL A 261 -7.73 -0.02 -3.60
N ARG A 262 -8.21 -0.08 -2.36
CA ARG A 262 -7.78 0.85 -1.30
C ARG A 262 -6.41 0.52 -0.75
N ARG A 263 -6.09 -0.77 -0.56
CA ARG A 263 -4.75 -1.19 -0.14
C ARG A 263 -3.70 -0.85 -1.20
N GLU A 264 -3.92 -1.21 -2.46
CA GLU A 264 -2.96 -0.95 -3.55
C GLU A 264 -2.82 0.55 -3.86
N LEU A 265 -3.85 1.36 -3.54
CA LEU A 265 -3.74 2.82 -3.58
C LEU A 265 -2.74 3.35 -2.55
N ALA A 266 -2.67 2.76 -1.36
CA ALA A 266 -1.70 3.15 -0.34
C ALA A 266 -0.27 2.83 -0.80
N ASP A 267 -0.07 1.65 -1.40
CA ASP A 267 1.22 1.28 -1.99
C ASP A 267 1.62 2.21 -3.14
N ASN A 268 0.68 2.51 -4.05
CA ASN A 268 0.88 3.51 -5.09
C ASN A 268 1.27 4.87 -4.49
N PHE A 269 0.59 5.31 -3.43
CA PHE A 269 0.89 6.57 -2.77
C PHE A 269 2.31 6.58 -2.23
N CYS A 270 2.70 5.61 -1.41
CA CYS A 270 4.04 5.53 -0.81
C CYS A 270 5.14 5.36 -1.86
N GLN A 271 4.89 4.59 -2.93
CA GLN A 271 5.87 4.37 -4.00
C GLN A 271 6.23 5.67 -4.73
N PHE A 272 5.22 6.48 -5.03
CA PHE A 272 5.36 7.71 -5.82
C PHE A 272 5.43 9.00 -4.98
N THR A 273 5.53 8.87 -3.65
CA THR A 273 5.58 10.00 -2.72
C THR A 273 6.67 9.74 -1.67
N PRO A 274 7.93 10.17 -1.91
CA PRO A 274 9.05 9.85 -1.01
C PRO A 274 8.87 10.32 0.43
N ASP A 275 8.11 11.40 0.64
CA ASP A 275 7.76 12.07 1.89
C ASP A 275 6.31 11.73 2.32
N TYR A 276 5.84 10.51 2.07
CA TYR A 276 4.47 10.04 2.35
C TYR A 276 4.02 10.21 3.82
N ASP A 277 4.98 10.41 4.74
CA ASP A 277 4.84 10.60 6.17
C ASP A 277 4.90 12.08 6.60
N ASN A 278 4.94 13.03 5.65
CA ASN A 278 5.02 14.47 5.92
C ASN A 278 3.83 15.24 5.34
N ILE A 279 3.39 16.31 6.00
CA ILE A 279 2.30 17.17 5.52
C ILE A 279 2.58 17.77 4.13
N SER A 280 3.85 17.93 3.73
CA SER A 280 4.27 18.39 2.41
C SER A 280 3.68 17.55 1.27
N CYS A 281 3.42 16.27 1.51
CA CYS A 281 2.88 15.38 0.49
C CYS A 281 1.36 15.45 0.34
N ALA A 282 0.67 16.13 1.25
CA ALA A 282 -0.77 16.36 1.14
C ALA A 282 -1.09 17.21 -0.10
N ALA A 283 -2.34 17.08 -0.55
CA ALA A 283 -2.83 17.86 -1.68
C ALA A 283 -2.73 19.37 -1.39
N ALA A 284 -2.44 20.18 -2.41
CA ALA A 284 -2.16 21.62 -2.24
C ALA A 284 -3.27 22.36 -1.48
N TRP A 285 -4.53 22.16 -1.89
CA TRP A 285 -5.70 22.74 -1.21
C TRP A 285 -5.79 22.36 0.28
N ALA A 286 -5.38 21.15 0.65
CA ALA A 286 -5.43 20.69 2.04
C ALA A 286 -4.35 21.38 2.85
N ARG A 287 -3.15 21.54 2.27
CA ARG A 287 -2.06 22.33 2.89
C ARG A 287 -2.45 23.79 3.05
N GLU A 288 -2.96 24.40 1.99
CA GLU A 288 -3.44 25.81 1.99
C GLU A 288 -4.55 26.02 3.03
N SER A 289 -5.52 25.11 3.11
CA SER A 289 -6.59 25.18 4.12
C SER A 289 -6.04 25.01 5.54
N LEU A 290 -5.16 24.04 5.77
CA LEU A 290 -4.53 23.85 7.10
C LEU A 290 -3.66 25.04 7.50
N ASP A 291 -2.96 25.66 6.56
CA ASP A 291 -2.15 26.85 6.80
C ASP A 291 -2.99 28.08 7.12
N LEU A 292 -4.12 28.27 6.44
CA LEU A 292 -5.08 29.35 6.73
C LEU A 292 -5.60 29.26 8.18
N HIS A 293 -5.88 28.04 8.66
CA HIS A 293 -6.39 27.76 10.00
C HIS A 293 -5.28 27.45 11.03
N ARG A 294 -4.02 27.78 10.70
CA ARG A 294 -2.88 27.47 11.58
C ARG A 294 -2.97 28.19 12.92
N SER A 295 -3.45 29.43 12.93
CA SER A 295 -3.52 30.29 14.11
C SER A 295 -4.80 30.12 14.93
N ASP A 296 -5.75 29.30 14.49
CA ASP A 296 -7.02 29.10 15.18
C ASP A 296 -6.78 28.48 16.57
N PRO A 297 -7.42 28.97 17.64
CA PRO A 297 -7.28 28.38 18.96
C PRO A 297 -7.85 26.96 18.96
N ARG A 298 -7.05 25.98 19.40
CA ARG A 298 -7.53 24.60 19.56
C ARG A 298 -8.37 24.53 20.84
N PRO A 299 -9.57 23.93 20.83
CA PRO A 299 -10.38 23.77 22.04
C PRO A 299 -9.66 23.01 23.16
N TYR A 300 -8.76 22.10 22.78
CA TYR A 300 -7.95 21.29 23.69
C TYR A 300 -6.53 21.16 23.15
N SER A 301 -5.55 21.18 24.06
CA SER A 301 -4.16 20.83 23.78
C SER A 301 -3.76 19.71 24.74
N TYR A 302 -3.48 18.55 24.20
CA TYR A 302 -2.97 17.40 24.95
C TYR A 302 -1.44 17.44 24.87
N THR A 303 -0.79 17.50 26.02
CA THR A 303 0.68 17.45 26.18
C THR A 303 1.12 16.08 26.64
#